data_AF-A0A528KC60-F1
#
_entry.id   AF-A0A528KC60-F1
#
_cell.length_a   1.000
_cell.length_b   1.000
_cell.length_c   1.000
_cell.angle_alpha   90.00
_cell.angle_beta   90.00
_cell.angle_gamma   90.00
#
_symmetry.space_group_name_H-M   'P 1'
#
loop_
_entity.id
_entity.type
_entity.pdbx_description
1 polymer ?
#
loop_
_entity_poly.entity_id
_entity_poly.type
_entity_poly.pdbx_seq_one_letter_code
_entity_poly.pdbx_strand_id
1 'polypeptide(L)' 'MGNTVYAEKMGFFHQASGGKGVAPGDVCLSPPPPPAGPVPVPYVNMLSASDLIKGSKSVKV' A
#
# COMPACT_ATOMS: atom_id res chain seq x y z
N MET A 1 10.16 15.94 3.04
CA MET A 1 11.34 15.62 2.21
C MET A 1 10.93 14.45 1.33
N GLY A 2 11.02 14.59 0.00
CA GLY A 2 10.36 13.67 -0.93
C GLY A 2 10.92 12.25 -0.90
N ASN A 3 10.02 11.26 -0.89
CA ASN A 3 10.35 9.84 -0.97
C ASN A 3 10.69 9.48 -2.41
N THR A 4 11.95 9.65 -2.83
CA THR A 4 12.40 9.34 -4.20
C THR A 4 13.00 7.94 -4.32
N VAL A 5 12.43 6.94 -3.64
CA VAL A 5 12.89 5.54 -3.78
C VAL A 5 11.84 4.78 -4.58
N TYR A 6 12.05 4.77 -5.90
CA TYR A 6 11.23 4.07 -6.88
C TYR A 6 12.08 2.99 -7.55
N ALA A 7 11.69 1.73 -7.46
CA ALA A 7 12.24 0.65 -8.29
C ALA A 7 11.09 -0.24 -8.77
N GLU A 8 11.21 -0.80 -9.97
CA GLU A 8 10.14 -1.61 -10.59
C GLU A 8 8.76 -0.93 -10.66
N LYS A 9 8.74 0.41 -10.82
CA LYS A 9 7.52 1.25 -10.84
C LYS A 9 6.69 1.21 -9.54
N MET A 10 7.23 0.71 -8.43
CA MET A 10 6.57 0.70 -7.12
C MET A 10 7.42 1.37 -6.04
N GLY A 11 6.76 1.94 -5.03
CA GLY A 11 7.43 2.65 -3.93
C GLY A 11 8.10 1.71 -2.94
N PHE A 12 9.29 2.07 -2.46
CA PHE A 12 9.99 1.34 -1.40
C PHE A 12 9.71 1.94 -0.01
N PHE A 13 9.80 1.10 1.01
CA PHE A 13 9.88 1.53 2.41
C PHE A 13 11.28 2.08 2.70
N HIS A 14 11.38 3.15 3.48
CA HIS A 14 12.64 3.68 4.00
C HIS A 14 12.50 3.94 5.50
N GLN A 15 13.63 4.12 6.21
CA GLN A 15 13.61 4.24 7.67
C GLN A 15 12.66 5.36 8.16
N ALA A 16 12.68 6.52 7.49
CA ALA A 16 11.82 7.64 7.86
C ALA A 16 10.34 7.48 7.43
N SER A 17 9.96 6.48 6.62
CA SER A 17 8.54 6.17 6.38
C SER A 17 7.91 5.35 7.52
N GLY A 18 8.70 4.94 8.53
CA GLY A 18 8.23 4.05 9.59
C GLY A 18 7.75 2.70 9.08
N GLY A 19 8.23 2.27 7.90
CA GLY A 19 7.79 1.05 7.25
C GLY A 19 6.34 1.11 6.76
N LYS A 20 5.79 2.30 6.50
CA LYS A 20 4.44 2.48 5.92
C LYS A 20 4.51 2.96 4.47
N GLY A 21 3.49 2.61 3.69
CA GLY A 21 3.32 3.06 2.32
C GLY A 21 1.90 2.78 1.81
N VAL A 22 1.66 3.17 0.56
CA VAL A 22 0.37 3.06 -0.11
C VAL A 22 0.49 2.08 -1.29
N ALA A 23 -0.43 1.13 -1.36
CA ALA A 23 -0.50 0.15 -2.45
C ALA A 23 -1.25 0.73 -3.67
N PRO A 24 -1.08 0.11 -4.85
CA PRO A 24 -2.02 0.28 -5.94
C PRO A 24 -3.46 0.02 -5.46
N GLY A 25 -4.42 0.77 -6.02
CA GLY A 25 -5.82 0.65 -5.63
C GLY A 25 -6.36 -0.75 -5.88
N ASP A 26 -6.97 -1.35 -4.86
CA ASP A 26 -7.67 -2.62 -4.97
C ASP A 26 -9.18 -2.35 -5.07
N VAL A 27 -9.86 -3.19 -5.85
CA VAL A 27 -11.31 -3.11 -6.02
C VAL A 27 -11.95 -3.86 -4.88
N CYS A 28 -12.31 -3.17 -3.80
CA CYS A 28 -13.16 -3.76 -2.78
C CYS A 28 -14.63 -3.59 -3.16
N LEU A 29 -15.42 -4.65 -2.92
CA LEU A 29 -16.86 -4.64 -3.10
C LEU A 29 -17.52 -3.90 -1.94
N SER A 30 -17.60 -2.58 -2.06
CA SER A 30 -18.27 -1.78 -1.05
C SER A 30 -19.78 -2.00 -1.11
N PRO A 31 -20.45 -2.24 0.04
CA PRO A 31 -21.89 -2.36 0.06
C PRO A 31 -22.51 -0.97 -0.22
N PRO A 32 -23.27 -0.79 -1.31
CA PRO A 32 -24.04 0.44 -1.47
C PRO A 32 -25.31 0.39 -0.59
N PRO A 33 -26.02 1.52 -0.44
CA PRO A 33 -27.37 1.50 0.11
C PRO A 33 -28.30 0.60 -0.74
N PRO A 34 -29.19 -0.21 -0.13
CA PRO A 34 -30.19 -1.00 -0.86
C PRO A 34 -30.99 -0.13 -1.85
N PRO A 35 -31.32 -0.60 -3.07
CA PRO A 35 -31.31 -1.99 -3.57
C PRO A 35 -30.11 -2.35 -4.46
N ALA A 36 -29.08 -1.50 -4.56
CA ALA A 36 -27.94 -1.77 -5.44
C ALA A 36 -27.07 -2.93 -4.89
N GLY A 37 -26.59 -3.82 -5.75
CA GLY A 37 -25.59 -4.84 -5.39
C GLY A 37 -24.20 -4.22 -5.20
N PRO A 38 -23.20 -4.97 -4.71
CA PRO A 38 -21.89 -4.42 -4.34
C PRO A 38 -21.23 -3.60 -5.47
N VAL A 39 -20.74 -2.40 -5.15
CA VAL A 39 -20.14 -1.49 -6.15
C VAL A 39 -18.61 -1.61 -6.11
N PRO A 40 -17.96 -1.82 -7.28
CA PRO A 40 -16.51 -1.72 -7.40
C PRO A 40 -16.01 -0.31 -7.03
N VAL A 41 -15.31 -0.17 -5.90
CA VAL A 41 -14.71 1.12 -5.50
C VAL A 41 -13.19 0.94 -5.37
N PRO A 42 -12.38 1.79 -6.03
CA PRO A 42 -10.94 1.74 -5.87
C PRO A 42 -10.56 2.29 -4.49
N TYR A 43 -10.16 1.41 -3.58
CA TYR A 43 -9.56 1.81 -2.31
C TYR A 43 -8.06 1.69 -2.37
N VAL A 44 -7.38 2.68 -1.81
CA VAL A 44 -5.94 2.55 -1.56
C VAL A 44 -5.73 1.64 -0.35
N ASN A 45 -4.96 0.58 -0.53
CA ASN A 45 -4.55 -0.25 0.58
C ASN A 45 -3.35 0.37 1.30
N MET A 46 -3.35 0.32 2.63
CA MET A 46 -2.19 0.67 3.44
C MET A 46 -1.29 -0.56 3.56
N LEU A 47 0.00 -0.39 3.29
CA LEU A 47 0.99 -1.46 3.36
C LEU A 47 2.04 -1.21 4.43
N SER A 48 2.46 -2.30 5.08
CA SER A 48 3.46 -2.32 6.12
C SER A 48 4.66 -3.17 5.69
N ALA A 49 5.88 -2.67 5.91
CA ALA A 49 7.11 -3.40 5.60
C ALA A 49 7.21 -4.74 6.34
N SER A 50 6.56 -4.85 7.50
CA SER A 50 6.44 -6.08 8.30
C SER A 50 5.74 -7.22 7.58
N ASP A 51 4.86 -6.90 6.63
CA ASP A 51 3.97 -7.87 5.98
C ASP A 51 4.58 -8.41 4.68
N LEU A 52 5.77 -7.91 4.30
CA LEU A 52 6.50 -8.39 3.14
C LEU A 52 7.04 -9.80 3.38
N ILE A 53 6.58 -10.76 2.55
CA ILE A 53 7.04 -12.16 2.57
C ILE A 53 8.57 -12.27 2.40
N LYS A 54 9.15 -11.39 1.58
CA LYS A 54 10.60 -11.33 1.30
C LYS A 54 11.15 -9.91 1.41
N GLY A 55 10.76 -9.19 2.47
CA GLY A 55 11.25 -7.84 2.74
C GLY A 55 12.61 -7.80 3.45
N SER A 56 13.35 -6.71 3.27
CA SER A 56 14.53 -6.41 4.08
C SER A 56 14.13 -6.17 5.54
N LYS A 57 14.88 -6.73 6.49
CA LYS A 57 14.57 -6.61 7.93
C LYS A 57 15.28 -5.45 8.62
N SER A 58 16.31 -4.88 8.00
CA SER A 58 17.06 -3.76 8.53
C SER A 58 17.52 -2.85 7.40
N VAL A 59 17.69 -1.57 7.74
CA VAL A 59 18.34 -0.58 6.88
C VAL A 59 19.77 -0.44 7.39
N LYS A 60 20.74 -0.55 6.49
CA LYS A 60 22.14 -0.25 6.82
C LYS A 60 22.34 1.25 6.65
N VAL A 61 22.81 1.90 7.71
CA VAL A 61 23.29 3.29 7.70
C VAL A 61 24.74 3.34 7.26
#